data_AF-A0A8C6EK62-F1
#
_entry.id   AF-A0A8C6EK62-F1
#
_cell.length_a   1.000
_cell.length_b   1.000
_cell.length_c   1.000
_cell.angle_alpha   90.00
_cell.angle_beta   90.00
_cell.angle_gamma   90.00
#
_symmetry.space_group_name_H-M   'P 1'
#
loop_
_entity.id
_entity.type
_entity.pdbx_description
1 polymer ?
#
loop_
_entity_poly.entity_id
_entity_poly.type
_entity_poly.pdbx_seq_one_letter_code
_entity_poly.pdbx_strand_id
1 'polypeptide(L)'
;MEKNKLLHSSLVLLLLVLLPTEASGSAKPHYMVLVPSLLHTETPEKGCVLLSYLNETVTVRASLESLRGNRSLFTDLVAEKDLFHCVSFTVSVAA
;
A
#
# COMPACT_ATOMS: atom_id res chain seq x y z
N MET A 1 33.13 -9.33 45.92
CA MET A 1 31.67 -9.28 45.71
C MET A 1 31.29 -8.48 44.44
N GLU A 2 32.14 -8.50 43.40
CA GLU A 2 32.13 -7.50 42.31
C GLU A 2 31.80 -8.10 40.93
N LYS A 3 32.18 -9.36 40.71
CA LYS A 3 31.98 -10.11 39.45
C LYS A 3 30.49 -10.26 39.05
N ASN A 4 29.60 -10.30 40.05
CA ASN A 4 28.16 -10.45 39.84
C ASN A 4 27.52 -9.17 39.29
N LYS A 5 28.07 -7.99 39.62
CA LYS A 5 27.57 -6.70 39.12
C LYS A 5 27.90 -6.48 37.64
N LEU A 6 29.06 -6.97 37.19
CA LEU A 6 29.48 -6.90 35.79
C LEU A 6 28.61 -7.78 34.88
N LEU A 7 28.32 -9.02 35.31
CA LEU A 7 27.43 -9.92 34.57
C LEU A 7 26.01 -9.37 34.51
N HIS A 8 25.52 -8.80 35.61
CA HIS A 8 24.20 -8.17 35.65
C HIS A 8 24.12 -6.95 34.71
N SER A 9 25.14 -6.08 34.72
CA SER A 9 25.23 -4.92 33.83
C SER A 9 25.29 -5.32 32.36
N SER A 10 26.11 -6.33 32.03
CA SER A 10 26.20 -6.88 30.67
C SER A 10 24.88 -7.49 30.19
N LEU A 11 24.18 -8.22 31.06
CA LEU A 11 22.88 -8.82 30.73
C LEU A 11 21.82 -7.74 30.48
N VAL A 12 21.79 -6.70 31.32
CA VAL A 12 20.88 -5.56 31.17
C VAL A 12 21.15 -4.80 29.87
N LEU A 13 22.42 -4.59 29.52
CA LEU A 13 22.81 -3.96 28.25
C LEU A 13 22.39 -4.82 27.04
N LEU A 14 22.57 -6.14 27.12
CA LEU A 14 22.15 -7.07 26.08
C LEU A 14 20.62 -7.06 25.90
N LEU A 15 19.88 -7.02 27.01
CA LEU A 15 18.41 -6.90 27.01
C LEU A 15 17.96 -5.57 26.39
N LEU A 16 18.66 -4.46 26.67
CA LEU A 16 18.40 -3.14 26.07
C LEU A 16 18.63 -3.10 24.55
N VAL A 17 19.61 -3.86 24.03
CA VAL A 17 19.85 -3.99 22.58
C VAL A 17 18.78 -4.85 21.91
N LEU A 18 18.24 -5.83 22.62
CA LEU A 18 17.18 -6.72 22.13
C LEU A 18 15.78 -6.09 22.22
N LEU A 19 15.63 -4.97 22.94
CA LEU A 19 14.39 -4.23 22.99
C LEU A 19 14.12 -3.62 21.59
N PRO A 20 13.05 -4.06 20.90
CA PRO A 20 12.66 -3.40 19.67
C PRO A 20 12.38 -1.94 20.01
N THR A 21 13.15 -1.03 19.40
CA THR A 21 12.74 0.36 19.31
C THR A 21 11.52 0.36 18.41
N GLU A 22 10.33 0.27 19.02
CA GLU A 22 9.10 0.67 18.37
C GLU A 22 9.28 2.16 18.06
N ALA A 23 9.75 2.45 16.86
CA ALA A 23 9.77 3.79 16.31
C ALA A 23 8.29 4.19 16.19
N SER A 24 7.76 4.79 17.27
CA SER A 24 6.40 5.31 17.39
C SER A 24 6.20 6.57 16.51
N GLY A 25 6.74 6.57 15.30
CA GLY A 25 6.24 7.41 14.23
C GLY A 25 5.04 6.68 13.65
N SER A 26 3.83 7.22 13.87
CA SER A 26 2.65 6.78 13.12
C SER A 26 3.06 6.69 11.66
N ALA A 27 3.11 5.48 11.10
CA ALA A 27 3.50 5.29 9.72
C ALA A 27 2.56 6.13 8.85
N LYS A 28 3.15 6.95 7.97
CA LYS A 28 2.38 7.90 7.18
C LYS A 28 1.59 7.15 6.12
N PRO A 29 0.29 7.47 5.90
CA PRO A 29 -0.50 6.85 4.84
C PRO A 29 0.23 6.94 3.50
N HIS A 30 0.26 5.83 2.76
CA HIS A 30 0.85 5.75 1.44
C HIS A 30 -0.11 5.09 0.44
N TYR A 31 -0.07 5.57 -0.79
CA TYR A 31 -0.98 5.17 -1.85
C TYR A 31 -0.19 4.99 -3.14
N MET A 32 -0.36 3.85 -3.80
CA MET A 32 0.29 3.54 -5.07
C MET A 32 -0.70 2.83 -6.00
N VAL A 33 -0.69 3.23 -7.27
CA VAL A 33 -1.49 2.62 -8.31
C VAL A 33 -0.59 2.24 -9.47
N LEU A 34 -0.69 1.00 -9.93
CA LEU A 34 0.06 0.45 -11.04
C LEU A 34 -0.90 0.14 -12.18
N VAL A 35 -0.65 0.73 -13.34
CA VAL A 35 -1.40 0.50 -14.58
C VAL A 35 -0.38 0.38 -15.72
N PRO A 36 -0.59 -0.50 -16.71
CA PRO A 36 0.26 -0.58 -17.88
C PRO A 36 0.32 0.77 -18.60
N SER A 37 1.51 1.13 -19.10
CA SER A 37 1.71 2.35 -19.90
C SER A 37 1.11 2.24 -21.30
N LEU A 38 0.93 1.02 -21.81
CA LEU A 38 0.30 0.71 -23.08
C LEU A 38 -0.85 -0.26 -22.81
N LEU A 39 -2.06 0.13 -23.24
CA LEU A 39 -3.28 -0.63 -23.05
C LEU A 39 -3.76 -1.15 -24.40
N HIS A 40 -3.97 -2.45 -24.50
CA HIS A 40 -4.57 -3.04 -25.68
C HIS A 40 -6.10 -2.95 -25.58
N THR A 41 -6.71 -2.49 -26.66
CA THR A 41 -8.16 -2.34 -26.76
C THR A 41 -8.83 -3.69 -26.94
N GLU A 42 -10.05 -3.84 -26.40
CA GLU A 42 -10.86 -5.08 -26.48
C GLU A 42 -10.21 -6.30 -25.80
N THR A 43 -9.11 -6.11 -25.07
CA THR A 43 -8.45 -7.15 -24.27
C THR A 43 -8.49 -6.81 -22.79
N PRO A 44 -8.65 -7.80 -21.89
CA PRO A 44 -8.55 -7.57 -20.46
C PRO A 44 -7.13 -7.17 -20.05
N GLU A 45 -7.00 -5.95 -19.54
CA GLU A 45 -5.82 -5.41 -18.89
C GLU A 45 -5.98 -5.47 -17.37
N LYS A 46 -4.88 -5.33 -16.62
CA LYS A 46 -4.91 -5.35 -15.15
C LYS A 46 -4.26 -4.10 -14.57
N GLY A 47 -4.95 -3.47 -13.63
CA GLY A 47 -4.40 -2.42 -12.78
C GLY A 47 -4.41 -2.88 -11.32
N CYS A 48 -3.42 -2.47 -10.54
CA CYS A 48 -3.30 -2.82 -9.13
C CYS A 48 -3.23 -1.56 -8.26
N VAL A 49 -3.79 -1.65 -7.07
CA VAL A 49 -3.82 -0.60 -6.06
C VAL A 49 -3.16 -1.15 -4.81
N LEU A 50 -2.23 -0.37 -4.25
CA LEU A 50 -1.61 -0.60 -2.95
C LEU A 50 -1.88 0.61 -2.07
N LEU A 51 -2.53 0.37 -0.93
CA LEU A 51 -2.79 1.36 0.11
C LEU A 51 -2.22 0.80 1.40
N SER A 52 -1.48 1.61 2.15
CA SER A 52 -1.12 1.19 3.51
C SER A 52 -1.00 2.34 4.49
N TYR A 53 -1.06 1.97 5.77
CA TYR A 53 -1.09 2.89 6.90
C TYR A 53 -2.28 3.85 6.82
N LEU A 54 -3.43 3.35 6.37
CA LEU A 54 -4.67 4.13 6.38
C LEU A 54 -5.21 4.22 7.81
N ASN A 55 -5.59 5.43 8.18
CA ASN A 55 -6.27 5.70 9.44
C ASN A 55 -7.80 5.73 9.29
N GLU A 56 -8.27 5.75 8.04
CA GLU A 56 -9.67 5.89 7.66
C GLU A 56 -9.97 5.02 6.46
N THR A 57 -11.25 4.65 6.29
CA THR A 57 -11.70 3.93 5.11
C THR A 57 -11.73 4.86 3.91
N VAL A 58 -11.12 4.45 2.81
CA VAL A 58 -11.05 5.24 1.57
C VAL A 58 -11.67 4.48 0.40
N THR A 59 -12.17 5.24 -0.58
CA THR A 59 -12.68 4.70 -1.85
C THR A 59 -11.79 5.16 -2.99
N VAL A 60 -11.27 4.22 -3.78
CA VAL A 60 -10.42 4.51 -4.93
C VAL A 60 -11.21 4.36 -6.23
N ARG A 61 -11.07 5.36 -7.11
CA ARG A 61 -11.61 5.37 -8.46
C ARG A 61 -10.51 5.69 -9.46
N ALA A 62 -10.51 4.98 -10.59
CA ALA A 62 -9.64 5.27 -11.71
C ALA A 62 -10.46 5.40 -12.99
N SER A 63 -10.17 6.44 -13.77
CA SER A 63 -10.78 6.70 -15.07
C SER A 63 -9.73 7.09 -16.10
N LEU A 64 -9.93 6.63 -17.33
CA LEU A 64 -9.22 7.04 -18.51
C LEU A 64 -10.04 8.13 -19.22
N GLU A 65 -9.50 9.35 -19.24
CA GLU A 65 -10.12 10.50 -19.89
C GLU A 65 -9.59 10.65 -21.31
N SER A 66 -10.49 10.93 -22.25
CA SER A 66 -10.19 11.08 -23.67
C SER A 66 -11.14 12.09 -24.31
N LEU A 67 -10.78 12.59 -25.49
CA LEU A 67 -11.68 13.38 -26.34
C LEU A 67 -12.98 12.63 -26.67
N ARG A 68 -12.99 11.29 -26.61
CA ARG A 68 -14.17 10.43 -26.82
C ARG A 68 -15.01 10.22 -25.54
N GLY A 69 -14.65 10.86 -24.43
CA GLY A 69 -15.32 10.73 -23.14
C GLY A 69 -14.51 9.96 -22.09
N ASN A 70 -15.08 9.87 -20.89
CA ASN A 70 -14.45 9.27 -19.71
C ASN A 70 -14.84 7.79 -19.61
N ARG A 71 -13.85 6.90 -19.56
CA ARG A 71 -14.05 5.47 -19.30
C ARG A 71 -13.52 5.12 -17.92
N SER A 72 -14.32 4.43 -17.10
CA SER A 72 -13.78 3.93 -15.83
C SER A 72 -12.90 2.71 -16.07
N LEU A 73 -11.73 2.69 -15.42
CA LEU A 73 -10.84 1.53 -15.38
C LEU A 73 -11.22 0.63 -14.20
N PHE A 74 -11.51 1.21 -13.04
CA PHE A 74 -12.19 0.51 -11.94
C PHE A 74 -12.91 1.50 -11.04
N THR A 75 -14.10 1.10 -10.60
CA THR A 75 -15.00 1.88 -9.74
C THR A 75 -15.01 1.32 -8.33
N ASP A 76 -14.97 2.22 -7.35
CA ASP A 76 -15.40 1.96 -5.97
C ASP A 76 -14.66 0.84 -5.26
N LEU A 77 -13.33 0.81 -5.40
CA LEU A 77 -12.50 -0.07 -4.59
C LEU A 77 -12.41 0.51 -3.17
N VAL A 78 -13.12 -0.11 -2.22
CA VAL A 78 -13.18 0.33 -0.81
C VAL A 78 -12.08 -0.35 -0.01
N ALA A 79 -11.32 0.43 0.76
CA ALA A 79 -10.20 -0.04 1.56
C ALA A 79 -10.28 0.50 2.99
N GLU A 80 -10.31 -0.38 3.99
CA GLU A 80 -10.46 0.02 5.40
C GLU A 80 -9.12 0.28 6.11
N LYS A 81 -8.07 -0.49 5.78
CA LYS A 81 -6.73 -0.39 6.39
C LYS A 81 -5.65 -0.48 5.31
N ASP A 82 -5.04 -1.65 5.17
CA ASP A 82 -4.08 -1.91 4.10
C ASP A 82 -4.78 -2.74 3.03
N LEU A 83 -4.62 -2.34 1.76
CA LEU A 83 -5.23 -3.02 0.64
C LEU A 83 -4.21 -3.18 -0.47
N PHE A 84 -3.99 -4.42 -0.90
CA PHE A 84 -3.38 -4.72 -2.18
C PHE A 84 -4.40 -5.48 -3.03
N HIS A 85 -4.87 -4.86 -4.10
CA HIS A 85 -5.91 -5.45 -4.95
C HIS A 85 -5.65 -5.11 -6.41
N CYS A 86 -5.83 -6.10 -7.29
CA CYS A 86 -5.78 -5.91 -8.74
C CYS A 86 -7.17 -6.06 -9.36
N VAL A 87 -7.53 -5.13 -10.24
CA VAL A 87 -8.80 -5.13 -10.96
C VAL A 87 -8.50 -5.34 -12.44
N SER A 88 -9.25 -6.24 -13.07
CA SER A 88 -9.18 -6.43 -14.52
C SER A 88 -10.19 -5.52 -15.20
N PHE A 89 -9.79 -4.86 -16.28
CA PHE A 89 -10.63 -3.94 -17.03
C PHE A 89 -10.35 -4.04 -18.53
N THR A 90 -11.31 -3.65 -19.35
CA THR A 90 -11.17 -3.64 -20.81
C THR A 90 -11.41 -2.23 -21.32
N VAL A 91 -10.49 -1.73 -22.15
CA VAL A 91 -10.67 -0.44 -22.82
C VAL A 91 -11.36 -0.66 -24.16
N SER A 92 -12.61 -0.23 -24.25
CA SER A 92 -13.37 -0.29 -25.50
C SER A 92 -13.04 0.90 -26.40
N VAL A 93 -12.89 0.69 -27.71
CA VAL A 93 -12.94 1.81 -28.67
C VAL A 93 -14.42 2.16 -28.88
N ALA A 94 -14.88 3.30 -28.37
CA ALA A 94 -16.22 3.78 -28.77
C ALA A 94 -16.21 4.01 -30.28
N ALA A 95 -17.12 3.30 -30.97
CA ALA A 95 -17.49 3.57 -32.36
C ALA A 95 -18.02 5.01 -32.50
#